data_AF-A0A950GDA2-F1
#
_entry.id   AF-A0A950GDA2-F1
#
_cell.length_a   1.000
_cell.length_b   1.000
_cell.length_c   1.000
_cell.angle_alpha   90.00
_cell.angle_beta   90.00
_cell.angle_gamma   90.00
#
_symmetry.space_group_name_H-M   'P 1'
#
loop_
_entity.id
_entity.type
_entity.pdbx_description
1 polymer ?
#
loop_
_entity_poly.entity_id
_entity_poly.type
_entity_poly.pdbx_seq_one_letter_code
_entity_poly.pdbx_strand_id
1 'polypeptide(L)' 'MSGAPDEGDRPPGFYWISVAGGSPEVAHFVEGEWWLTGADSRVVDEIEVLIEQSLVPPTLRNRFA' A
#
# COMPACT_ATOMS: atom_id res chain seq x y z
N MET A 1 16.80 -15.23 0.93
CA MET A 1 16.84 -13.85 0.45
C MET A 1 15.41 -13.51 0.08
N SER A 2 14.72 -12.76 0.94
CA SER A 2 13.36 -12.30 0.66
C SER A 2 13.49 -11.03 -0.16
N GLY A 3 13.45 -11.16 -1.49
CA GLY A 3 13.40 -10.00 -2.37
C GLY A 3 11.99 -9.44 -2.30
N ALA A 4 11.85 -8.19 -1.87
CA ALA A 4 10.64 -7.43 -2.19
C ALA A 4 10.43 -7.52 -3.71
N PRO A 5 9.20 -7.75 -4.21
CA PRO A 5 8.95 -7.82 -5.65
C PRO A 5 9.54 -6.58 -6.31
N ASP A 6 10.33 -6.78 -7.37
CA ASP A 6 10.92 -5.70 -8.16
C ASP A 6 9.85 -4.64 -8.42
N GLU A 7 10.02 -3.45 -7.84
CA GLU A 7 9.00 -2.39 -7.86
C GLU A 7 8.57 -2.01 -9.29
N GLY A 8 9.38 -2.35 -10.29
CA GLY A 8 9.11 -2.13 -11.71
C GLY A 8 8.02 -2.98 -12.34
N ASP A 9 7.62 -4.13 -11.75
CA ASP A 9 6.64 -5.06 -12.36
C ASP A 9 5.27 -5.08 -11.66
N ARG A 10 5.05 -4.22 -10.67
CA ARG A 10 3.79 -4.23 -9.92
C ARG A 10 2.66 -3.58 -10.72
N PRO A 11 1.47 -4.20 -10.85
CA PRO A 11 0.35 -3.58 -11.54
C PRO A 11 -0.21 -2.39 -10.73
N PRO A 12 -0.73 -1.35 -11.38
CA PRO A 12 -1.43 -0.27 -10.68
C PRO A 12 -2.62 -0.80 -9.86
N GLY A 13 -2.86 -0.23 -8.69
CA GLY A 13 -3.97 -0.65 -7.83
C GLY A 13 -3.78 -0.35 -6.34
N PHE A 14 -4.72 -0.83 -5.52
CA PHE A 14 -4.70 -0.63 -4.08
C PHE A 14 -4.11 -1.84 -3.35
N TYR A 15 -3.26 -1.54 -2.37
CA TYR A 15 -2.51 -2.52 -1.60
C TYR A 15 -2.54 -2.18 -0.12
N TRP A 16 -2.42 -3.20 0.72
CA TRP A 16 -2.04 -3.02 2.11
C TRP A 16 -0.53 -3.07 2.21
N ILE A 17 0.06 -2.02 2.78
CA ILE A 17 1.50 -1.87 2.93
C ILE A 17 1.86 -1.59 4.40
N SER A 18 3.09 -1.84 4.78
CA SER A 18 3.72 -1.25 5.98
C SER A 18 4.82 -0.31 5.53
N VAL A 19 4.82 0.91 6.07
CA VAL A 19 5.87 1.91 5.81
C VAL A 19 6.87 1.86 6.96
N ALA A 20 8.14 1.57 6.66
CA ALA A 20 9.23 1.46 7.64
C ALA A 20 8.91 0.56 8.86
N GLY A 21 8.15 -0.54 8.65
CA GLY A 21 7.73 -1.45 9.71
C GLY A 21 6.64 -0.88 10.64
N GLY A 22 5.99 0.21 10.24
CA GLY A 22 4.86 0.81 10.94
C GLY A 22 3.56 0.02 10.80
N SER A 23 2.47 0.61 11.29
CA SER A 23 1.14 0.04 11.18
C SER A 23 0.75 -0.18 9.71
N PRO A 24 0.00 -1.26 9.39
CA PRO A 24 -0.53 -1.46 8.05
C PRO A 24 -1.39 -0.28 7.58
N GLU A 25 -1.08 0.26 6.41
CA GLU A 25 -1.79 1.34 5.75
C GLU A 25 -2.20 0.93 4.34
N VAL A 26 -3.17 1.65 3.80
CA VAL A 26 -3.65 1.42 2.43
C VAL A 26 -2.93 2.40 1.52
N ALA A 27 -2.36 1.89 0.43
CA ALA A 27 -1.67 2.70 -0.56
C ALA A 27 -2.14 2.36 -1.98
N HIS A 28 -2.09 3.34 -2.86
CA HIS A 28 -2.32 3.21 -4.28
C HIS A 28 -0.97 3.23 -5.02
N PHE A 29 -0.70 2.19 -5.82
CA PHE A 29 0.44 2.14 -6.71
C PHE A 29 0.02 2.62 -8.10
N VAL A 30 0.71 3.61 -8.64
CA VAL A 30 0.44 4.18 -9.96
C VAL A 30 1.72 4.72 -10.56
N GLU A 31 1.96 4.43 -11.85
CA GLU A 31 3.14 4.93 -12.59
C GLU A 31 4.50 4.63 -11.92
N GLY A 32 4.61 3.52 -11.18
CA GLY A 32 5.85 3.18 -10.47
C GLY A 32 5.99 3.80 -9.09
N GLU A 33 4.96 4.52 -8.61
CA GLU A 33 5.01 5.30 -7.38
C GLU A 33 3.90 4.88 -6.38
N TRP A 34 4.22 5.01 -5.10
CA TRP A 34 3.32 4.70 -3.98
C TRP A 34 2.73 5.95 -3.33
N TRP A 35 1.42 5.92 -3.10
CA TRP A 35 0.65 7.02 -2.52
C TRP A 35 -0.22 6.52 -1.38
N LEU A 36 -0.10 7.08 -0.17
CA LEU A 36 -0.95 6.70 0.96
C LEU A 36 -2.37 7.21 0.79
N THR A 37 -3.35 6.32 0.91
CA THR A 37 -4.76 6.72 0.88
C THR A 37 -5.12 7.38 2.21
N GLY A 38 -5.58 8.63 2.17
CA GLY A 38 -5.97 9.41 3.35
C GLY A 38 -4.98 10.49 3.78
N ALA A 39 -3.73 10.43 3.30
CA ALA A 39 -2.74 11.49 3.49
C ALA A 39 -2.45 12.27 2.19
N ASP A 40 -2.98 11.82 1.04
CA ASP A 40 -2.69 12.33 -0.32
C ASP A 40 -1.20 12.63 -0.55
N SER A 41 -0.35 11.82 0.08
CA SER A 41 1.09 12.02 0.15
C SER A 41 1.81 10.82 -0.45
N ARG A 42 2.86 11.11 -1.21
CA ARG A 42 3.76 10.11 -1.78
C ARG A 42 4.57 9.45 -0.67
N VAL A 43 4.73 8.13 -0.73
CA VAL A 43 5.63 7.38 0.14
C VAL A 43 7.04 7.41 -0.44
N VAL A 44 8.01 7.73 0.40
CA VAL A 44 9.44 7.79 0.05
C VAL A 44 10.31 6.88 0.90
N ASP A 45 9.71 6.23 1.90
CA ASP A 45 10.39 5.30 2.81
C ASP A 45 10.29 3.85 2.31
N GLU A 46 10.92 2.92 3.03
CA GLU A 46 10.87 1.48 2.73
C GLU A 46 9.44 0.94 2.86
N ILE A 47 9.00 0.19 1.83
CA ILE A 47 7.64 -0.33 1.72
C ILE A 47 7.66 -1.85 1.75
N GLU A 48 6.93 -2.43 2.69
CA GLU A 48 6.59 -3.85 2.69
C GLU A 48 5.15 -4.02 2.22
N VAL A 49 4.92 -4.73 1.11
CA VAL A 49 3.56 -5.07 0.67
C VAL A 49 3.08 -6.28 1.45
N LEU A 50 2.02 -6.08 2.23
CA LEU A 50 1.42 -7.11 3.08
C LEU A 50 0.35 -7.91 2.32
N ILE A 51 -0.38 -7.24 1.42
CA ILE A 51 -1.43 -7.86 0.60
C ILE A 51 -1.35 -7.31 -0.82
N GLU A 52 -1.09 -8.21 -1.76
CA GLU A 52 -1.07 -7.94 -3.19
C GLU A 52 -2.50 -7.86 -3.71
N GLN A 53 -2.96 -6.65 -4.06
CA GLN A 53 -4.28 -6.34 -4.62
C GLN A 53 -5.48 -6.67 -3.73
N SER A 54 -6.05 -5.62 -3.13
CA SER A 54 -7.46 -5.67 -2.74
C SER A 54 -8.31 -5.08 -3.87
N LEU A 55 -9.00 -5.94 -4.63
CA LEU A 55 -10.04 -5.50 -5.60
C LEU A 55 -11.25 -4.86 -4.91
N VAL A 56 -11.32 -4.97 -3.58
CA VAL A 56 -12.30 -4.29 -2.75
C VAL A 56 -11.60 -3.09 -2.14
N PRO A 57 -11.98 -1.83 -2.44
CA PRO A 57 -11.48 -0.71 -1.66
C PRO A 57 -11.73 -1.03 -0.19
N PRO A 58 -10.75 -0.84 0.70
CA PRO A 58 -10.93 -1.11 2.11
C PRO A 58 -12.06 -0.20 2.58
N THR A 59 -13.25 -0.78 2.68
CA THR A 59 -14.37 -0.11 3.29
C THR A 59 -13.93 0.02 4.72
N LEU A 60 -13.52 1.24 5.10
CA LEU A 60 -13.39 1.67 6.48
C LEU A 60 -14.67 1.23 7.18
N ARG A 61 -14.62 0.05 7.81
CA ARG A 61 -15.68 -0.39 8.70
C ARG A 61 -15.51 0.51 9.90
N ASN A 62 -16.13 1.68 9.84
CA ASN A 62 -16.44 2.48 11.00
C ASN A 62 -17.22 1.58 11.95
N ARG A 63 -16.51 0.87 12.83
CA ARG A 63 -17.04 0.36 14.08
C ARG A 63 -17.09 1.54 15.04
N PHE A 64 -18.00 2.48 14.76
CA PHE A 64 -18.57 3.25 15.87
C PHE A 64 -19.61 2.32 16.49
N ALA A 65 -19.20 1.70 17.61
CA ALA A 65 -20.09 1.05 18.56
C ALA A 65 -20.86 2.12 19.34
#